data_AF-A0A1V5T752-F1
#
_entry.id   AF-A0A1V5T752-F1
#
_cell.length_a   1.000
_cell.length_b   1.000
_cell.length_c   1.000
_cell.angle_alpha   90.00
_cell.angle_beta   90.00
_cell.angle_gamma   90.00
#
_symmetry.space_group_name_H-M   'P 1'
#
loop_
_entity.id
_entity.type
_entity.pdbx_description
1 polymer ?
#
loop_
_entity_poly.entity_id
_entity_poly.type
_entity_poly.pdbx_seq_one_letter_code
_entity_poly.pdbx_strand_id
1 'polypeptide(L)' 'MEDNKLIGLVYPDYESIKKDNISEEQLQIILEDTRKAVNEKIPDFMAVHKFRIHQEEFEKTPKRSIKRFLYMNV' A
#
# COMPACT_ATOMS: atom_id res chain seq x y z
N MET A 1 -2.12 6.05 19.84
CA MET A 1 -0.80 5.56 19.40
C MET A 1 -1.08 4.25 18.70
N GLU A 2 -1.51 4.27 17.43
CA GLU A 2 -1.44 3.03 16.66
C GLU A 2 0.05 2.73 16.52
N ASP A 3 0.43 1.57 17.04
CA ASP A 3 1.77 1.08 17.35
C ASP A 3 2.89 1.54 16.41
N ASN A 4 4.10 1.60 16.97
CA ASN A 4 5.41 1.90 16.38
C ASN A 4 5.83 1.00 15.19
N LYS A 5 4.89 0.65 14.32
CA LYS A 5 4.91 -0.40 13.29
C LYS A 5 4.75 0.25 11.93
N LEU A 6 5.50 -0.24 10.95
CA LEU A 6 5.47 0.32 9.59
C LEU A 6 4.19 -0.10 8.85
N ILE A 7 3.37 0.88 8.47
CA ILE A 7 2.17 0.68 7.67
C ILE A 7 2.40 1.24 6.26
N GLY A 8 2.14 0.43 5.24
CA GLY A 8 2.20 0.90 3.85
C GLY A 8 0.82 1.34 3.35
N LEU A 9 0.77 2.47 2.64
CA LEU A 9 -0.42 2.93 1.94
C LEU A 9 -0.34 2.49 0.48
N VAL A 10 -1.44 1.94 -0.04
CA VAL A 10 -1.54 1.46 -1.42
C VAL A 10 -2.79 2.06 -2.07
N TYR A 11 -2.62 2.73 -3.21
CA TYR A 11 -3.74 3.07 -4.09
C TYR A 11 -3.79 2.02 -5.20
N PRO A 12 -4.80 1.12 -5.21
CA PRO A 12 -4.92 0.10 -6.23
C PRO A 12 -5.30 0.71 -7.57
N ASP A 13 -4.86 0.06 -8.66
CA ASP A 13 -5.40 0.34 -9.99
C ASP A 13 -6.79 -0.29 -10.10
N TYR A 14 -7.82 0.52 -9.82
CA TYR A 14 -9.22 0.09 -9.85
C TYR A 14 -9.71 -0.27 -11.25
N GLU A 15 -9.12 0.28 -12.31
CA GLU A 15 -9.47 -0.11 -13.69
C GLU A 15 -9.02 -1.55 -13.96
N SER A 16 -7.79 -1.87 -13.57
CA SER A 16 -7.23 -3.23 -13.68
C SER A 16 -8.00 -4.23 -12.79
N ILE A 17 -8.30 -3.87 -11.54
CA ILE A 17 -9.10 -4.71 -10.63
C ILE A 17 -10.46 -5.07 -11.25
N LYS A 18 -11.15 -4.06 -11.80
CA LYS A 18 -12.45 -4.26 -12.43
C LYS A 18 -12.34 -5.14 -13.68
N LYS A 19 -11.33 -4.91 -14.51
CA LYS A 19 -11.07 -5.70 -15.73
C LYS A 19 -10.85 -7.17 -15.40
N ASP A 20 -10.11 -7.44 -14.33
CA ASP A 20 -9.75 -8.80 -13.91
C ASP A 20 -10.82 -9.43 -12.99
N ASN A 21 -11.94 -8.74 -12.73
CA ASN A 21 -13.03 -9.16 -11.83
C ASN A 21 -12.54 -9.55 -10.43
N ILE A 22 -11.54 -8.82 -9.93
CA ILE A 22 -10.97 -9.04 -8.61
C ILE A 22 -11.95 -8.52 -7.56
N SER A 23 -12.47 -9.42 -6.73
CA SER A 23 -13.30 -9.09 -5.58
C SER A 23 -12.49 -8.40 -4.47
N GLU A 24 -13.18 -7.73 -3.55
CA GLU A 24 -12.53 -7.11 -2.39
C GLU A 24 -11.78 -8.13 -1.54
N GLU A 25 -12.34 -9.33 -1.33
CA GLU A 25 -11.69 -10.43 -0.59
C GLU A 25 -10.39 -10.87 -1.28
N GLN A 26 -10.40 -11.02 -2.61
CA GLN A 26 -9.20 -11.34 -3.38
C GLN A 26 -8.17 -10.23 -3.31
N LEU A 27 -8.60 -8.96 -3.35
CA LEU A 27 -7.71 -7.81 -3.20
C LEU A 27 -7.01 -7.82 -1.83
N GLN A 28 -7.73 -8.14 -0.75
CA GLN A 28 -7.12 -8.28 0.58
C GLN A 28 -6.06 -9.39 0.62
N ILE A 29 -6.34 -10.54 -0.02
CA ILE A 29 -5.38 -11.65 -0.13
C ILE A 29 -4.13 -11.20 -0.91
N ILE A 30 -4.31 -10.53 -2.05
CA ILE A 30 -3.20 -10.01 -2.87
C ILE A 30 -2.34 -9.03 -2.06
N LEU A 31 -2.96 -8.14 -1.28
CA LEU A 31 -2.23 -7.19 -0.42
C LEU A 31 -1.43 -7.92 0.67
N GLU A 32 -2.00 -8.92 1.33
CA GLU A 32 -1.30 -9.68 2.37
C GLU A 32 -0.14 -10.51 1.81
N ASP A 33 -0.34 -11.15 0.66
CA ASP A 33 0.74 -11.92 0.02
C ASP A 33 1.84 -10.99 -0.52
N THR A 34 1.47 -9.81 -1.04
CA THR A 34 2.44 -8.76 -1.39
C THR A 34 3.22 -8.30 -0.17
N ARG A 35 2.58 -8.13 0.99
CA ARG A 35 3.24 -7.74 2.25
C ARG A 35 4.27 -8.77 2.68
N LYS A 36 3.94 -10.06 2.64
CA LYS A 36 4.87 -11.14 2.95
C LYS A 36 6.06 -11.12 1.98
N ALA A 37 5.80 -11.06 0.68
CA ALA A 37 6.85 -11.04 -0.34
C ALA A 37 7.76 -9.81 -0.27
N VAL A 38 7.25 -8.66 0.19
CA VAL A 38 8.06 -7.47 0.47
C VAL A 38 8.94 -7.71 1.70
N ASN A 39 8.37 -8.24 2.79
CA ASN A 39 9.10 -8.50 4.03
C ASN A 39 10.22 -9.54 3.85
N GLU A 40 10.07 -10.51 2.95
CA GLU A 40 11.13 -11.46 2.60
C GLU A 40 12.34 -10.80 1.93
N LYS A 41 12.18 -9.60 1.35
CA LYS A 41 13.23 -8.88 0.59
C LYS A 41 13.90 -7.77 1.37
N ILE A 42 13.41 -7.45 2.56
CA ILE A 42 13.92 -6.35 3.39
C ILE A 42 14.34 -6.88 4.77
N PRO A 43 15.23 -6.18 5.49
CA PRO A 43 15.58 -6.57 6.85
C PRO A 43 14.37 -6.58 7.80
N ASP A 44 14.37 -7.48 8.77
CA ASP A 44 13.26 -7.66 9.73
C ASP A 44 12.85 -6.37 10.46
N PHE A 45 13.82 -5.50 10.78
CA PHE A 45 13.54 -4.24 11.47
C PHE A 45 12.80 -3.22 10.57
N MET A 46 12.75 -3.44 9.26
CA MET A 46 11.98 -2.65 8.29
C MET A 46 10.66 -3.33 7.89
N ALA A 47 10.29 -4.45 8.53
CA ALA A 47 9.12 -5.23 8.13
C ALA A 47 7.83 -4.39 8.12
N VAL A 48 7.15 -4.41 6.98
CA VAL A 48 5.82 -3.83 6.80
C VAL A 48 4.82 -4.69 7.57
N HIS A 49 4.15 -4.07 8.53
CA HIS A 49 3.18 -4.73 9.38
C HIS A 49 1.83 -4.93 8.70
N LYS A 50 1.41 -3.97 7.86
CA LYS A 50 0.14 -4.02 7.14
C LYS A 50 0.16 -3.11 5.92
N PHE A 51 -0.56 -3.49 4.87
CA PHE A 51 -0.96 -2.55 3.82
C PHE A 51 -2.39 -2.06 4.04
N ARG A 52 -2.61 -0.76 3.88
CA ARG A 52 -3.94 -0.12 3.90
C ARG A 52 -4.23 0.48 2.53
N ILE A 53 -5.47 0.29 2.08
CA ILE A 53 -5.93 0.93 0.85
C ILE A 53 -6.14 2.42 1.10
N HIS A 54 -5.51 3.24 0.29
CA HIS A 54 -5.83 4.66 0.15
C HIS A 54 -6.84 4.79 -0.99
N GLN A 55 -7.95 5.49 -0.76
CA GLN A 55 -9.06 5.54 -1.73
C GLN A 55 -8.81 6.51 -2.89
N GLU A 56 -7.86 7.44 -2.74
CA GLU A 56 -7.55 8.46 -3.71
C GLU A 56 -6.13 8.26 -4.26
N GLU A 57 -5.91 8.69 -5.51
CA GLU A 57 -4.57 8.64 -6.08
C GLU A 57 -3.64 9.57 -5.29
N PHE A 58 -2.41 9.10 -5.02
CA PHE A 58 -1.43 9.92 -4.33
C PHE A 58 -1.13 11.20 -5.11
N GLU A 59 -1.17 12.34 -4.42
CA GLU A 59 -0.81 13.62 -5.01
C GLU A 59 0.63 13.59 -5.51
N LYS A 60 0.81 14.03 -6.76
CA LYS A 60 2.12 14.08 -7.41
C LYS A 60 2.65 15.51 -7.49
N THR A 61 3.96 15.64 -7.42
CA THR A 61 4.69 16.86 -7.79
C THR A 61 4.57 17.11 -9.30
N PRO A 62 4.87 18.33 -9.80
CA PRO A 62 4.96 18.56 -11.25
C PRO A 62 5.95 17.63 -11.96
N LYS A 63 6.99 17.16 -11.24
CA LYS A 63 7.95 16.15 -11.70
C LYS A 63 7.44 14.70 -11.59
N ARG A 64 6.15 14.49 -11.31
CA ARG A 64 5.46 13.19 -11.20
C ARG A 64 5.87 12.28 -10.03
N SER A 65 6.74 12.72 -9.12
CA SER A 65 7.00 12.00 -7.86
C SER A 65 5.89 12.23 -6.84
N ILE A 66 5.58 11.24 -6.00
CA ILE A 66 4.57 11.33 -4.95
C ILE A 66 4.97 12.37 -3.88
N LYS A 67 4.03 13.23 -3.48
CA LYS A 67 4.17 14.19 -2.37
C LYS A 67 4.08 13.46 -1.02
N ARG A 68 5.09 12.65 -0.70
CA ARG A 68 5.12 11.78 0.50
C ARG A 68 4.82 12.49 1.82
N PHE A 69 5.17 13.77 1.96
CA PHE A 69 4.95 14.54 3.19
C PHE A 69 3.46 14.66 3.58
N LEU A 70 2.54 14.52 2.61
CA LEU A 70 1.09 14.51 2.87
C LEU A 70 0.63 13.24 3.58
N TYR A 71 1.45 12.18 3.60
CA TYR A 71 1.05 10.84 4.02
C TYR A 71 1.89 10.30 5.18
N MET A 72 2.75 11.14 5.79
CA MET A 72 3.64 10.72 6.87
C MET A 72 3.00 10.73 8.28
N ASN A 73 1.86 11.40 8.43
CA ASN A 73 1.16 11.59 9.71
C ASN A 73 -0.21 10.92 9.75
N VAL A 74 -0.50 10.06 8.77
CA VAL A 74 -1.76 9.30 8.68
C VAL A 74 -1.66 8.03 9.53
#